data_AF-A0A3A4Z1Z5-F1
#
_entry.id   AF-A0A3A4Z1Z5-F1
#
_cell.length_a   1.000
_cell.length_b   1.000
_cell.length_c   1.000
_cell.angle_alpha   90.00
_cell.angle_beta   90.00
_cell.angle_gamma   90.00
#
_symmetry.space_group_name_H-M   'P 1'
#
loop_
_entity.id
_entity.type
_entity.pdbx_description
1 polymer ?
#
loop_
_entity_poly.entity_id
_entity_poly.type
_entity_poly.pdbx_seq_one_letter_code
_entity_poly.pdbx_strand_id
1 'polypeptide(L)'
;MDKRVFKVILSLVLTLFFTSTFNFTTGVSYGKEKPIIVGAPIPRASAYGQNGERGMIMAVEEINAAGGVKVAGKMRPIKLEIIDSRDEEPGVPTSEVLLAIEKLIL
;
A
#
# COMPACT_ATOMS: atom_id res chain seq x y z
N MET A 1 -51.71 12.22 -10.68
CA MET A 1 -50.43 12.78 -11.18
C MET A 1 -50.45 12.73 -12.69
N ASP A 2 -50.26 13.87 -13.36
CA ASP A 2 -50.36 13.93 -14.82
C ASP A 2 -49.27 13.10 -15.49
N LYS A 3 -49.61 12.43 -16.60
CA LYS A 3 -48.68 11.59 -17.37
C LYS A 3 -47.41 12.35 -17.80
N ARG A 4 -47.48 13.69 -17.89
CA ARG A 4 -46.33 14.56 -18.16
C ARG A 4 -45.43 14.71 -16.93
N VAL A 5 -46.01 14.94 -15.75
CA VAL A 5 -45.28 15.08 -14.48
C VAL A 5 -44.58 13.77 -14.12
N PHE A 6 -45.24 12.62 -14.33
CA PHE A 6 -44.63 11.31 -14.09
C PHE A 6 -43.42 11.04 -15.02
N LYS A 7 -43.50 11.43 -16.30
CA LYS A 7 -42.38 11.29 -17.25
C LYS A 7 -41.18 12.16 -16.88
N VAL A 8 -41.42 13.38 -16.38
CA VAL A 8 -40.35 14.30 -15.96
C VAL A 8 -39.65 13.80 -14.69
N ILE A 9 -40.41 13.31 -13.71
CA ILE A 9 -39.83 12.73 -12.49
C ILE A 9 -39.03 11.46 -12.82
N LEU A 10 -39.56 10.60 -13.70
CA LEU A 10 -38.87 9.39 -14.14
C LEU A 10 -37.57 9.72 -14.89
N SER A 11 -37.56 10.75 -15.76
CA SER A 11 -36.33 11.15 -16.43
C SER A 11 -35.31 11.73 -15.46
N LEU A 12 -35.73 12.54 -14.48
CA LEU A 12 -34.81 13.13 -13.51
C LEU A 12 -34.13 12.07 -12.63
N VAL A 13 -34.89 11.05 -12.20
CA VAL A 13 -34.36 9.92 -11.43
C VAL A 13 -33.40 9.08 -12.28
N LEU A 14 -33.72 8.86 -13.56
CA LEU A 14 -32.86 8.11 -14.46
C LEU A 14 -31.54 8.84 -14.73
N THR A 15 -31.57 10.17 -14.87
CA THR A 15 -30.37 11.00 -15.03
C THR A 15 -29.51 11.00 -13.78
N LEU A 16 -30.11 11.10 -12.58
CA LEU A 16 -29.37 11.00 -11.31
C LEU A 16 -28.69 9.62 -11.14
N PHE A 17 -29.36 8.54 -11.56
CA PHE A 17 -28.79 7.19 -11.52
C PHE A 17 -27.60 7.06 -12.49
N PHE A 18 -27.70 7.63 -13.69
CA PHE A 18 -26.63 7.59 -14.69
C PHE A 18 -25.41 8.44 -14.32
N THR A 19 -25.60 9.57 -13.63
CA THR A 19 -24.49 10.42 -13.17
C THR A 19 -23.74 9.81 -11.97
N SER A 20 -24.40 8.97 -11.16
CA SER A 20 -23.74 8.34 -10.00
C SER A 20 -22.83 7.18 -10.40
N THR A 21 -23.03 6.56 -11.57
CA THR A 21 -22.22 5.43 -12.06
C THR A 21 -21.01 5.84 -12.91
N PHE A 22 -20.84 7.12 -13.22
CA PHE A 22 -19.78 7.61 -14.11
C PHE A 22 -18.50 8.11 -13.41
N ASN A 23 -18.38 7.94 -12.09
CA ASN A 23 -17.10 8.06 -11.39
C ASN A 23 -16.24 6.80 -11.59
N PHE A 24 -16.17 6.29 -12.82
CA PHE A 24 -15.19 5.27 -13.19
C PHE A 24 -13.86 6.00 -13.35
N THR A 25 -13.18 6.21 -12.22
CA THR A 25 -11.76 6.55 -12.22
C THR A 25 -11.07 5.54 -13.13
N THR A 26 -10.48 6.04 -14.22
CA THR A 26 -9.61 5.27 -15.08
C THR A 26 -8.36 4.95 -14.27
N GLY A 27 -8.46 3.96 -13.39
CA GLY A 27 -7.30 3.33 -12.78
C GLY A 27 -6.52 2.72 -13.92
N VAL A 28 -5.47 3.41 -14.36
CA VAL A 28 -4.53 2.86 -15.34
C VAL A 28 -3.94 1.63 -14.68
N SER A 29 -4.44 0.46 -15.06
CA SER A 29 -3.88 -0.82 -14.68
C SER A 29 -2.56 -0.98 -15.44
N TYR A 30 -1.53 -0.25 -15.00
CA TYR A 30 -0.16 -0.61 -15.31
C TYR A 30 0.01 -2.03 -14.78
N GLY A 31 0.25 -3.01 -15.67
CA GLY A 31 0.69 -4.33 -15.23
C GLY A 31 1.82 -4.12 -14.24
N LYS A 32 1.70 -4.68 -13.02
CA LYS A 32 2.59 -4.36 -11.89
C LYS A 32 4.04 -4.49 -12.35
N GLU A 33 4.69 -3.34 -12.59
CA GLU A 33 6.12 -3.27 -12.82
C GLU A 33 6.82 -3.94 -11.63
N LYS A 34 8.02 -4.51 -11.86
CA LYS A 34 8.75 -5.21 -10.80
C LYS A 34 8.80 -4.32 -9.55
N PRO A 35 8.41 -4.80 -8.36
CA PRO A 35 8.38 -3.95 -7.19
C PRO A 35 9.77 -3.42 -6.85
N ILE A 36 9.82 -2.29 -6.14
CA ILE A 36 11.01 -1.85 -5.42
C ILE A 36 11.00 -2.62 -4.10
N ILE A 37 12.00 -3.48 -3.89
CA ILE A 37 12.11 -4.24 -2.65
C ILE A 37 12.80 -3.36 -1.62
N VAL A 38 12.14 -3.15 -0.49
CA VAL A 38 12.71 -2.47 0.68
C VAL A 38 12.82 -3.52 1.78
N GLY A 39 14.05 -3.91 2.09
CA GLY A 39 14.35 -4.80 3.20
C GLY A 39 14.51 -4.00 4.50
N ALA A 40 13.85 -4.43 5.57
CA ALA A 40 14.00 -3.84 6.89
C ALA A 40 14.27 -4.92 7.96
N PRO A 41 15.50 -5.00 8.49
CA PRO A 41 15.77 -5.74 9.71
C PRO A 41 15.30 -4.94 10.92
N ILE A 42 14.30 -5.44 11.66
CA ILE A 42 13.64 -4.72 12.74
C ILE A 42 13.75 -5.51 14.05
N PRO A 43 14.20 -4.90 15.17
CA PRO A 43 14.21 -5.57 16.46
C PRO A 43 12.80 -5.51 17.09
N ARG A 44 11.97 -6.54 16.88
CA ARG A 44 10.54 -6.49 17.28
C ARG A 44 10.29 -6.50 18.79
N ALA A 45 11.28 -6.93 19.58
CA ALA A 45 11.22 -6.85 21.03
C ALA A 45 11.27 -5.41 21.57
N SER A 46 11.68 -4.45 20.74
CA SER A 46 11.80 -3.03 21.07
C SER A 46 10.57 -2.21 20.67
N ALA A 47 10.23 -1.22 21.49
CA ALA A 47 9.22 -0.22 21.14
C ALA A 47 9.63 0.59 19.88
N TYR A 48 10.93 0.83 19.69
CA TYR A 48 11.44 1.49 18.49
C TYR A 48 11.19 0.63 17.25
N GLY A 49 11.50 -0.66 17.32
CA GLY A 49 11.25 -1.61 16.24
C GLY A 49 9.76 -1.76 15.90
N GLN A 50 8.89 -1.93 16.91
CA GLN A 50 7.45 -2.05 16.69
C GLN A 50 6.82 -0.81 16.04
N ASN A 51 7.21 0.38 16.51
CA ASN A 51 6.70 1.63 15.94
C ASN A 51 7.26 1.87 14.53
N GLY A 52 8.53 1.53 14.30
CA GLY A 52 9.15 1.57 12.98
C GLY A 52 8.46 0.66 11.98
N GLU A 53 8.19 -0.60 12.35
CA GLU A 53 7.48 -1.57 11.50
C GLU A 53 6.09 -1.07 11.11
N ARG A 54 5.28 -0.62 12.08
CA ARG A 54 3.95 -0.08 11.82
C ARG A 54 4.01 1.15 10.91
N GLY A 55 4.96 2.05 11.15
CA GLY A 55 5.16 3.25 10.33
C GLY A 55 5.56 2.93 8.89
N MET A 56 6.46 1.96 8.69
CA MET A 56 6.84 1.50 7.35
C MET A 56 5.68 0.85 6.61
N ILE A 57 4.90 0.01 7.29
CA ILE A 57 3.71 -0.62 6.70
C ILE A 57 2.72 0.46 6.25
N MET A 58 2.37 1.39 7.13
CA MET A 58 1.46 2.50 6.82
C MET A 58 1.95 3.32 5.63
N ALA A 59 3.22 3.72 5.62
CA ALA A 59 3.80 4.49 4.53
C ALA A 59 3.77 3.72 3.19
N VAL A 60 4.11 2.42 3.20
CA VAL A 60 4.09 1.59 2.00
C VAL A 60 2.67 1.40 1.47
N GLU A 61 1.69 1.23 2.35
CA GLU A 61 0.28 1.15 1.97
C GLU A 61 -0.20 2.45 1.32
N GLU A 62 0.05 3.61 1.94
CA GLU A 62 -0.33 4.92 1.40
C GLU A 62 0.35 5.21 0.06
N ILE A 63 1.66 4.97 -0.05
CA ILE A 63 2.43 5.16 -1.29
C ILE A 63 1.91 4.25 -2.40
N ASN A 64 1.68 2.97 -2.10
CA ASN A 64 1.18 2.02 -3.08
C ASN A 64 -0.26 2.34 -3.51
N ALA A 65 -1.11 2.81 -2.60
CA ALA A 65 -2.46 3.28 -2.92
C ALA A 65 -2.44 4.52 -3.83
N ALA A 66 -1.44 5.39 -3.69
CA ALA A 66 -1.19 6.53 -4.58
C ALA A 66 -0.54 6.14 -5.94
N GLY A 67 -0.35 4.85 -6.20
CA GLY A 67 0.20 4.34 -7.46
C GLY A 67 1.68 3.92 -7.40
N GLY A 68 2.34 4.05 -6.24
CA GLY A 68 3.73 3.65 -6.02
C GLY A 68 4.75 4.76 -6.28
N VAL A 69 6.01 4.38 -6.53
CA VAL A 69 7.13 5.30 -6.75
C VAL A 69 7.45 5.42 -8.24
N LYS A 70 7.60 6.66 -8.73
CA LYS A 70 7.99 6.93 -10.11
C LYS A 70 9.50 6.73 -10.30
N VAL A 71 9.90 5.69 -11.04
CA VAL A 71 11.29 5.38 -11.38
C VAL A 71 11.43 5.36 -12.89
N ALA A 72 12.29 6.24 -13.45
CA ALA A 72 12.53 6.34 -14.90
C ALA A 72 11.23 6.42 -15.73
N GLY A 73 10.25 7.20 -15.25
CA GLY A 73 8.96 7.38 -15.93
C GLY A 73 7.92 6.29 -15.69
N LYS A 74 8.26 5.22 -14.98
CA LYS A 74 7.36 4.11 -14.65
C LYS A 74 6.98 4.11 -13.18
N MET A 75 5.70 3.85 -12.89
CA MET A 75 5.23 3.68 -11.51
C MET A 75 5.51 2.25 -11.04
N ARG A 76 6.22 2.12 -9.92
CA ARG A 76 6.60 0.82 -9.33
C ARG A 76 6.09 0.73 -7.90
N PRO A 77 5.37 -0.33 -7.52
CA PRO A 77 4.96 -0.52 -6.14
C PRO A 77 6.17 -0.83 -5.26
N ILE A 78 6.10 -0.49 -3.98
CA ILE A 78 7.04 -0.94 -2.96
C ILE A 78 6.59 -2.31 -2.44
N LYS A 79 7.52 -3.25 -2.35
CA LYS A 79 7.37 -4.50 -1.60
C LYS A 79 8.26 -4.41 -0.36
N LEU A 80 7.64 -4.38 0.81
CA LEU A 80 8.35 -4.37 2.09
C LEU A 80 8.65 -5.81 2.52
N GLU A 81 9.91 -6.10 2.80
CA GLU A 81 10.38 -7.37 3.35
C GLU A 81 10.93 -7.10 4.74
N ILE A 82 10.29 -7.63 5.76
CA ILE A 82 10.68 -7.42 7.16
C ILE A 82 11.18 -8.73 7.75
N ILE A 83 12.33 -8.67 8.41
CA ILE A 83 12.82 -9.75 9.25
C ILE A 83 13.02 -9.23 10.68
N ASP A 84 12.71 -10.08 11.65
CA ASP A 84 13.03 -9.77 13.04
C ASP A 84 14.53 -9.96 13.28
N SER A 85 15.25 -8.88 13.57
CA SER A 85 16.70 -8.90 13.75
C SER A 85 17.13 -9.21 15.17
N ARG A 86 16.23 -9.03 16.15
CA ARG A 86 16.48 -9.24 17.59
C ARG A 86 17.63 -8.41 18.19
N ASP A 87 18.09 -7.35 17.52
CA ASP A 87 19.27 -6.55 17.90
C ASP A 87 19.15 -5.82 19.25
N GLU A 88 17.93 -5.62 19.74
CA GLU A 88 17.66 -4.95 21.03
C GLU A 88 17.20 -5.93 22.13
N GLU A 89 17.28 -7.23 21.87
CA GLU A 89 16.96 -8.24 22.87
C GLU A 89 18.15 -8.50 23.81
N PRO A 90 17.92 -8.59 25.14
CA PRO A 90 18.99 -8.92 26.08
C PRO A 90 19.61 -10.29 25.78
N GLY A 91 20.93 -10.33 25.64
CA GLY A 91 21.69 -11.57 25.49
C GLY A 91 21.72 -12.14 24.07
N VAL A 92 21.16 -11.45 23.07
CA VAL A 92 21.30 -11.88 21.66
C VAL A 92 22.72 -11.57 21.16
N PRO A 93 23.46 -12.58 20.65
CA PRO A 93 24.77 -12.37 20.07
C PRO A 93 24.69 -11.58 18.77
N THR A 94 25.67 -10.71 18.53
CA THR A 94 25.79 -9.96 17.26
C THR A 94 25.81 -10.87 16.03
N SER A 95 26.36 -12.09 16.13
CA SER A 95 26.35 -13.04 15.02
C SER A 95 24.95 -13.50 14.62
N GLU A 96 23.99 -13.59 15.55
CA GLU A 96 22.59 -13.91 15.23
C GLU A 96 21.91 -12.75 14.48
N VAL A 97 22.17 -11.51 14.90
CA VAL A 97 21.67 -10.31 14.24
C VAL A 97 22.19 -10.23 12.81
N LEU A 98 23.50 -10.45 12.60
CA LEU A 98 24.12 -10.46 11.28
C LEU A 98 23.54 -11.57 10.38
N LEU A 99 23.24 -12.75 10.94
CA LEU A 99 22.59 -13.83 10.19
C LEU A 99 21.18 -13.45 9.72
N ALA A 100 20.41 -12.74 10.54
CA ALA A 100 19.09 -12.24 10.13
C ALA A 100 19.20 -11.22 8.98
N ILE A 101 20.20 -10.33 9.02
CA ILE A 101 20.48 -9.37 7.96
C ILE A 101 20.94 -10.09 6.68
N GLU A 102 21.83 -11.08 6.79
CA GLU A 102 22.31 -11.87 5.65
C GLU A 102 21.14 -12.58 4.95
N LYS A 103 20.24 -13.21 5.73
CA LYS A 103 19.02 -13.87 5.22
C LYS A 103 18.04 -12.91 4.54
N LEU A 104 18.06 -11.62 4.90
CA LEU A 104 17.21 -10.63 4.25
C LEU A 104 17.76 -10.21 2.87
N ILE A 105 19.08 -10.26 2.71
CA ILE A 105 19.78 -9.79 1.50
C ILE A 105 19.91 -10.91 0.46
N LEU A 106 20.15 -12.16 0.90
CA LEU A 106 20.43 -13.33 0.06
C LEU A 106 19.19 -14.22 -0.15
#